data_AF-A0A1F2P3W6-F1
#
_entry.id   AF-A0A1F2P3W6-F1
#
_cell.length_a   1.000
_cell.length_b   1.000
_cell.length_c   1.000
_cell.angle_alpha   90.00
_cell.angle_beta   90.00
_cell.angle_gamma   90.00
#
_symmetry.space_group_name_H-M   'P 1'
#
loop_
_entity.id
_entity.type
_entity.pdbx_description
1 polymer ?
#
loop_
_entity_poly.entity_id
_entity_poly.type
_entity_poly.pdbx_seq_one_letter_code
_entity_poly.pdbx_strand_id
1 'polypeptide(L)'
;MGYSFVAIPIFNKRANASAEEYWRMKSLRSEGGRSKKEELEEIEKLLDKGIGGKLREELEKRASQLRSEVMGEAEASQRMKDVVRDLLELTSRFAPNLDPKKGKLYPYDPKQGPIHEGYFMAITEIIFGEPRDRIEFEDAILSPEGIEIRDEQADEIESLRILNRVTTMIQESAKKKLGLSNQFDEAWLKLLEQDFAYRAFEMIVKNRDGMSLDEIQEACHRVDHEYQELVRDIYDERLKDELERMLSDDLWENRLIERTGDGIYTATEFGRWMWQLCSREPVKIGREVKRERSSLEKLKVLRDKVGGRWRL
;
A
#
# COMPACT_ATOMS: atom_id res chain seq x y z
N MET A 1 38.01 5.93 3.91
CA MET A 1 36.79 5.51 4.65
C MET A 1 35.75 5.18 3.59
N GLY A 2 35.40 3.94 3.27
CA GLY A 2 35.24 2.77 4.11
C GLY A 2 33.76 2.39 4.18
N TYR A 3 33.09 2.19 3.04
CA TYR A 3 31.77 1.56 2.97
C TYR A 3 31.79 0.47 1.89
N SER A 4 31.66 -0.76 2.34
CA SER A 4 31.55 -1.97 1.54
C SER A 4 30.15 -2.04 0.92
N PHE A 5 30.06 -1.90 -0.41
CA PHE A 5 28.85 -2.21 -1.18
C PHE A 5 28.76 -3.73 -1.38
N VAL A 6 28.35 -4.45 -0.34
CA VAL A 6 28.01 -5.89 -0.45
C VAL A 6 26.67 -6.12 0.25
N ALA A 7 25.58 -5.79 -0.43
CA ALA A 7 24.23 -6.18 -0.01
C ALA A 7 23.28 -6.25 -1.21
N ILE A 8 23.57 -7.10 -2.18
CA ILE A 8 22.89 -7.06 -3.50
C ILE A 8 22.44 -8.46 -4.01
N PRO A 9 23.15 -9.58 -3.82
CA PRO A 9 22.65 -10.94 -4.18
C PRO A 9 21.53 -11.49 -3.30
N ILE A 10 21.39 -10.93 -2.10
CA ILE A 10 20.55 -11.48 -1.03
C ILE A 10 19.08 -11.12 -1.25
N PHE A 11 18.80 -9.97 -1.89
CA PHE A 11 17.43 -9.48 -2.04
C PHE A 11 16.58 -10.43 -2.90
N ASN A 12 16.89 -10.62 -4.18
CA ASN A 12 16.08 -11.43 -5.11
C ASN A 12 15.89 -12.87 -4.59
N LYS A 13 16.96 -13.50 -4.11
CA LYS A 13 16.89 -14.85 -3.53
C LYS A 13 15.99 -14.92 -2.31
N ARG A 14 16.12 -13.96 -1.37
CA ARG A 14 15.31 -13.94 -0.15
C ARG A 14 13.86 -13.57 -0.45
N ALA A 15 13.63 -12.66 -1.40
CA ALA A 15 12.30 -12.29 -1.88
C ALA A 15 11.57 -13.51 -2.47
N ASN A 16 12.24 -14.24 -3.38
CA ASN A 16 11.68 -15.46 -3.99
C ASN A 16 11.42 -16.55 -2.94
N ALA A 17 12.38 -16.84 -2.06
CA ALA A 17 12.21 -17.85 -1.01
C ALA A 17 11.07 -17.50 -0.03
N SER A 18 10.94 -16.21 0.34
CA SER A 18 9.86 -15.76 1.23
C SER A 18 8.50 -15.81 0.53
N ALA A 19 8.45 -15.52 -0.77
CA ALA A 19 7.24 -15.63 -1.58
C ALA A 19 6.80 -17.09 -1.75
N GLU A 20 7.72 -18.01 -2.03
CA GLU A 20 7.44 -19.45 -2.07
C GLU A 20 6.84 -19.94 -0.75
N GLU A 21 7.43 -19.53 0.37
CA GLU A 21 6.90 -19.86 1.70
C GLU A 21 5.52 -19.24 1.94
N TYR A 22 5.28 -18.00 1.51
CA TYR A 22 3.97 -17.34 1.62
C TYR A 22 2.89 -18.16 0.91
N TRP A 23 3.14 -18.56 -0.34
CA TRP A 23 2.19 -19.37 -1.12
C TRP A 23 2.01 -20.77 -0.55
N ARG A 24 3.08 -21.39 -0.04
CA ARG A 24 3.01 -22.68 0.68
C ARG A 24 2.13 -22.56 1.92
N MET A 25 2.31 -21.52 2.73
CA MET A 25 1.51 -21.30 3.93
C MET A 25 0.05 -21.00 3.59
N LYS A 26 -0.22 -20.32 2.48
CA LYS A 26 -1.59 -20.02 2.02
C LYS A 26 -2.30 -21.30 1.54
N SER A 27 -1.61 -22.17 0.81
CA SER A 27 -2.18 -23.44 0.35
C SER A 27 -2.47 -24.40 1.51
N LEU A 28 -1.67 -24.40 2.57
CA LEU A 28 -1.94 -25.17 3.79
C LEU A 28 -3.18 -24.68 4.55
N ARG A 29 -3.61 -23.43 4.35
CA ARG A 29 -4.81 -22.86 4.99
C ARG A 29 -6.07 -22.96 4.13
N SER A 30 -5.95 -23.38 2.88
CA SER A 30 -7.08 -23.56 1.97
C SER A 30 -7.84 -24.87 2.27
N GLU A 31 -8.93 -25.12 1.54
CA GLU A 31 -9.76 -26.33 1.70
C GLU A 31 -8.95 -27.64 1.64
N GLY A 32 -7.88 -27.69 0.84
CA GLY A 32 -7.00 -28.87 0.78
C GLY A 32 -6.26 -29.14 2.09
N GLY A 33 -5.87 -28.11 2.84
CA GLY A 33 -5.26 -28.26 4.16
C GLY A 33 -6.28 -28.65 5.24
N ARG A 34 -7.52 -28.17 5.13
CA ARG A 34 -8.62 -28.58 6.01
C ARG A 34 -8.98 -30.05 5.81
N SER A 35 -9.09 -30.49 4.57
CA SER A 35 -9.36 -31.90 4.23
C SER A 35 -8.28 -32.85 4.79
N LYS A 36 -7.00 -32.46 4.75
CA LYS A 36 -5.92 -33.26 5.37
C LYS A 36 -6.02 -33.34 6.90
N LYS A 37 -6.48 -32.27 7.55
CA LYS A 37 -6.72 -32.27 9.00
C LYS A 37 -7.91 -33.17 9.36
N GLU A 38 -8.99 -33.10 8.60
CA GLU A 38 -10.16 -33.98 8.75
C GLU A 38 -9.78 -35.45 8.52
N GLU A 39 -8.98 -35.75 7.49
CA GLU A 39 -8.44 -37.09 7.23
C GLU A 39 -7.62 -37.59 8.42
N LEU A 40 -6.76 -36.75 8.99
CA LEU A 40 -5.96 -37.10 10.17
C LEU A 40 -6.86 -37.40 11.39
N GLU A 41 -7.87 -36.57 11.66
CA GLU A 41 -8.81 -36.77 12.77
C GLU A 41 -9.62 -38.06 12.62
N GLU A 42 -10.02 -38.43 11.39
CA GLU A 42 -10.70 -39.69 11.12
C GLU A 42 -9.78 -40.89 11.34
N ILE A 43 -8.54 -40.82 10.84
CA ILE A 43 -7.56 -41.89 11.03
C ILE A 43 -7.24 -42.09 12.52
N GLU A 44 -7.08 -41.02 13.29
CA GLU A 44 -6.82 -41.10 14.73
C GLU A 44 -8.01 -41.72 15.48
N LYS A 45 -9.25 -41.35 15.15
CA LYS A 45 -10.45 -42.01 15.71
C LYS A 45 -10.52 -43.50 15.38
N LEU A 46 -10.10 -43.89 14.17
CA LEU A 46 -10.08 -45.29 13.73
C LEU A 46 -9.00 -46.10 14.48
N LEU A 47 -7.83 -45.50 14.71
CA LEU A 47 -6.76 -46.12 15.52
C LEU A 47 -7.18 -46.28 16.99
N ASP A 48 -7.83 -45.26 17.58
CA ASP A 48 -8.34 -45.29 18.95
C ASP A 48 -9.43 -46.35 19.18
N LYS A 49 -10.21 -46.67 18.14
CA LYS A 49 -11.21 -47.76 18.16
C LYS A 49 -10.60 -49.17 18.15
N GLY A 50 -9.27 -49.28 18.10
CA GLY A 50 -8.57 -50.57 18.24
C GLY A 50 -8.53 -51.41 16.96
N ILE A 51 -8.45 -50.77 15.79
CA ILE A 51 -8.21 -51.48 14.53
C ILE A 51 -6.86 -52.21 14.61
N GLY A 52 -6.86 -53.50 14.25
CA GLY A 52 -5.68 -54.37 14.31
C GLY A 52 -5.22 -54.87 12.94
N GLY A 53 -4.02 -55.43 12.89
CA GLY A 53 -3.43 -56.04 11.69
C GLY A 53 -2.85 -55.02 10.71
N LYS A 54 -2.72 -55.42 9.42
CA LYS A 54 -2.08 -54.61 8.37
C LYS A 54 -2.71 -53.23 8.17
N LEU A 55 -4.03 -53.12 8.38
CA LEU A 55 -4.75 -51.85 8.24
C LEU A 55 -4.28 -50.82 9.29
N ARG A 56 -3.89 -51.29 10.49
CA ARG A 56 -3.32 -50.41 11.52
C ARG A 56 -1.98 -49.83 11.10
N GLU A 57 -1.09 -50.66 10.53
CA GLU A 57 0.22 -50.21 10.05
C GLU A 57 0.09 -49.18 8.91
N GLU A 58 -0.86 -49.37 8.00
CA GLU A 58 -1.15 -48.42 6.92
C GLU A 58 -1.71 -47.08 7.46
N LEU A 59 -2.65 -47.15 8.39
CA LEU A 59 -3.23 -45.98 9.05
C LEU A 59 -2.20 -45.22 9.90
N GLU A 60 -1.34 -45.91 10.65
CA GLU A 60 -0.27 -45.27 11.43
C GLU A 60 0.77 -44.59 10.50
N LYS A 61 1.10 -45.21 9.35
CA LYS A 61 2.00 -44.60 8.37
C LYS A 61 1.39 -43.35 7.73
N ARG A 62 0.11 -43.40 7.37
CA ARG A 62 -0.62 -42.26 6.79
C ARG A 62 -0.81 -41.14 7.82
N ALA A 63 -1.17 -41.46 9.07
CA ALA A 63 -1.24 -40.51 10.16
C ALA A 63 0.11 -39.83 10.43
N SER A 64 1.21 -40.59 10.41
CA SER A 64 2.55 -40.04 10.57
C SER A 64 2.92 -39.04 9.46
N GLN A 65 2.59 -39.35 8.21
CA GLN A 65 2.74 -38.41 7.09
C GLN A 65 1.87 -37.17 7.29
N LEU A 66 0.58 -37.34 7.59
CA LEU A 66 -0.34 -36.23 7.79
C LEU A 66 0.05 -35.36 8.99
N ARG A 67 0.55 -35.92 10.10
CA ARG A 67 1.07 -35.13 11.25
C ARG A 67 2.25 -34.25 10.86
N SER A 68 3.07 -34.69 9.90
CA SER A 68 4.17 -33.87 9.37
C SER A 68 3.70 -32.79 8.39
N GLU A 69 2.51 -32.94 7.80
CA GLU A 69 1.92 -32.02 6.82
C GLU A 69 0.90 -31.06 7.44
N VAL A 70 0.23 -31.47 8.52
CA VAL A 70 -0.78 -30.71 9.26
C VAL A 70 -0.08 -29.90 10.33
N MET A 71 0.21 -28.65 9.98
CA MET A 71 0.70 -27.65 10.92
C MET A 71 -0.47 -27.17 11.79
N GLY A 72 -0.24 -26.99 13.10
CA GLY A 72 -1.27 -26.47 13.99
C GLY A 72 -1.75 -25.08 13.53
N GLU A 73 -3.04 -24.77 13.67
CA GLU A 73 -3.59 -23.51 13.15
C GLU A 73 -2.93 -22.26 13.73
N ALA A 74 -2.58 -22.29 15.02
CA ALA A 74 -1.83 -21.24 15.70
C ALA A 74 -0.39 -21.10 15.16
N GLU A 75 0.29 -22.22 14.93
CA GLU A 75 1.65 -22.26 14.38
C GLU A 75 1.65 -21.77 12.92
N ALA A 76 0.71 -22.25 12.10
CA ALA A 76 0.56 -21.82 10.72
C ALA A 76 0.22 -20.32 10.62
N SER A 77 -0.63 -19.82 11.52
CA SER A 77 -0.98 -18.41 11.58
C SER A 77 0.21 -17.55 12.01
N GLN A 78 0.99 -18.00 12.99
CA GLN A 78 2.19 -17.29 13.43
C GLN A 78 3.26 -17.28 12.34
N ARG A 79 3.53 -18.44 11.72
CA ARG A 79 4.47 -18.58 10.62
C ARG A 79 4.06 -17.73 9.41
N MET A 80 2.77 -17.67 9.08
CA MET A 80 2.27 -16.77 8.05
C MET A 80 2.53 -15.30 8.40
N LYS A 81 2.31 -14.88 9.65
CA LYS A 81 2.64 -13.51 10.08
C LYS A 81 4.14 -13.21 9.94
N ASP A 82 4.99 -14.15 10.31
CA ASP A 82 6.44 -14.00 10.21
C ASP A 82 6.88 -13.87 8.74
N VAL A 83 6.33 -14.69 7.84
CA VAL A 83 6.62 -14.62 6.40
C VAL A 83 6.12 -13.30 5.78
N VAL A 84 4.91 -12.86 6.14
CA VAL A 84 4.38 -11.55 5.71
C VAL A 84 5.28 -10.41 6.20
N ARG A 85 5.71 -10.45 7.46
CA ARG A 85 6.64 -9.45 7.99
C ARG A 85 7.96 -9.47 7.23
N ASP A 86 8.54 -10.64 6.97
CA ASP A 86 9.80 -10.78 6.22
C ASP A 86 9.69 -10.21 4.80
N LEU A 87 8.62 -10.53 4.07
CA LEU A 87 8.35 -9.98 2.74
C LEU A 87 8.24 -8.45 2.77
N LEU A 88 7.52 -7.90 3.75
CA LEU A 88 7.37 -6.47 3.91
C LEU A 88 8.68 -5.78 4.34
N GLU A 89 9.45 -6.38 5.25
CA GLU A 89 10.75 -5.84 5.68
C GLU A 89 11.74 -5.78 4.53
N LEU A 90 11.78 -6.81 3.68
CA LEU A 90 12.55 -6.80 2.44
C LEU A 90 12.08 -5.68 1.52
N THR A 91 10.78 -5.60 1.28
CA THR A 91 10.18 -4.62 0.35
C THR A 91 10.30 -3.19 0.87
N SER A 92 10.39 -2.97 2.19
CA SER A 92 10.65 -1.64 2.78
C SER A 92 12.02 -1.08 2.41
N ARG A 93 12.92 -1.94 1.95
CA ARG A 93 14.27 -1.63 1.44
C ARG A 93 14.41 -2.06 -0.02
N PHE A 94 13.31 -2.06 -0.77
CA PHE A 94 13.25 -2.52 -2.15
C PHE A 94 14.31 -1.82 -3.00
N ALA A 95 15.39 -2.55 -3.28
CA ALA A 95 16.52 -2.09 -4.07
C ALA A 95 16.87 -3.21 -5.07
N PRO A 96 16.00 -3.43 -6.07
CA PRO A 96 16.27 -4.45 -7.08
C PRO A 96 17.53 -4.07 -7.85
N ASN A 97 18.40 -5.04 -8.10
CA ASN A 97 19.57 -4.80 -8.95
C ASN A 97 19.12 -4.77 -10.39
N LEU A 98 19.11 -3.59 -10.98
CA LEU A 98 18.79 -3.40 -12.38
C LEU A 98 20.09 -3.33 -13.18
N ASP A 99 20.13 -4.02 -14.32
CA ASP A 99 21.19 -3.86 -15.30
C ASP A 99 21.06 -2.43 -15.90
N PRO A 100 22.12 -1.61 -15.87
CA PRO A 100 22.11 -0.29 -16.49
C PRO A 100 22.12 -0.42 -18.02
N LYS A 101 21.03 -0.91 -18.60
CA LYS A 101 20.79 -0.87 -20.04
C LYS A 101 20.05 0.42 -20.41
N LYS A 102 20.38 0.93 -21.59
CA LYS A 102 19.66 2.03 -22.22
C LYS A 102 18.42 1.50 -22.91
N GLY A 103 17.26 2.09 -22.63
CA GLY A 103 15.99 1.77 -23.28
C GLY A 103 14.81 1.78 -22.31
N LYS A 104 13.67 1.28 -22.78
CA LYS A 104 12.42 1.25 -22.01
C LYS A 104 12.39 0.20 -20.91
N LEU A 105 13.23 -0.84 -20.99
CA LEU A 105 13.24 -1.93 -20.02
C LEU A 105 14.56 -1.96 -19.25
N TYR A 106 14.45 -1.89 -17.92
CA TYR A 106 15.53 -2.06 -16.97
C TYR A 106 15.42 -3.48 -16.37
N PRO A 107 16.09 -4.49 -16.95
CA PRO A 107 15.97 -5.86 -16.47
C PRO A 107 16.74 -6.07 -15.18
N TYR A 108 16.35 -7.08 -14.39
CA TYR A 108 17.14 -7.48 -13.23
C TYR A 108 18.51 -8.04 -13.64
N ASP A 109 19.55 -7.80 -12.83
CA ASP A 109 20.89 -8.35 -13.05
C ASP A 109 20.82 -9.90 -13.10
N PRO A 110 21.08 -10.53 -14.26
CA PRO A 110 20.99 -11.97 -14.41
C PRO A 110 21.98 -12.73 -13.52
N LYS A 111 23.09 -12.09 -13.07
CA LYS A 111 24.04 -12.69 -12.13
C LYS A 111 23.46 -12.86 -10.73
N GLN A 112 22.45 -12.06 -10.38
CA GLN A 112 21.78 -12.10 -9.08
C GLN A 112 20.50 -12.94 -9.10
N GLY A 113 20.08 -13.39 -10.28
CA GLY A 113 18.83 -14.12 -10.52
C GLY A 113 17.62 -13.19 -10.57
N PRO A 114 16.53 -13.56 -11.28
CA PRO A 114 15.35 -12.72 -11.41
C PRO A 114 14.54 -12.65 -10.12
N ILE A 115 13.67 -11.65 -10.01
CA ILE A 115 12.55 -11.67 -9.06
C ILE A 115 11.40 -12.43 -9.73
N HIS A 116 10.87 -13.45 -9.07
CA HIS A 116 9.83 -14.29 -9.65
C HIS A 116 8.44 -13.67 -9.50
N GLU A 117 7.51 -14.04 -10.39
CA GLU A 117 6.09 -13.65 -10.35
C GLU A 117 5.46 -13.81 -8.96
N GLY A 118 5.76 -14.91 -8.28
CA GLY A 118 5.24 -15.19 -6.94
C GLY A 118 5.51 -14.09 -5.92
N TYR A 119 6.61 -13.34 -6.06
CA TYR A 119 6.89 -12.18 -5.20
C TYR A 119 5.93 -11.03 -5.47
N PHE A 120 5.73 -10.65 -6.73
CA PHE A 120 4.81 -9.58 -7.10
C PHE A 120 3.38 -9.90 -6.68
N MET A 121 2.94 -11.15 -6.93
CA MET A 121 1.63 -11.61 -6.48
C MET A 121 1.47 -11.53 -4.96
N ALA A 122 2.49 -11.95 -4.20
CA ALA A 122 2.43 -11.91 -2.74
C ALA A 122 2.38 -10.49 -2.21
N ILE A 123 3.25 -9.59 -2.71
CA ILE A 123 3.31 -8.21 -2.25
C ILE A 123 2.05 -7.42 -2.63
N THR A 124 1.54 -7.60 -3.85
CA THR A 124 0.29 -6.94 -4.27
C THR A 124 -0.91 -7.45 -3.47
N GLU A 125 -0.96 -8.75 -3.16
CA GLU A 125 -1.98 -9.29 -2.26
C GLU A 125 -1.86 -8.70 -0.84
N ILE A 126 -0.66 -8.64 -0.27
CA ILE A 126 -0.44 -8.11 1.07
C ILE A 126 -0.77 -6.62 1.15
N ILE A 127 -0.37 -5.83 0.15
CA ILE A 127 -0.51 -4.37 0.15
C ILE A 127 -1.92 -3.94 -0.26
N PHE A 128 -2.44 -4.51 -1.35
CA PHE A 128 -3.69 -4.07 -2.00
C PHE A 128 -4.86 -5.02 -1.83
N GLY A 129 -4.63 -6.24 -1.33
CA GLY A 129 -5.67 -7.26 -1.10
C GLY A 129 -5.97 -8.14 -2.30
N GLU A 130 -5.27 -7.97 -3.42
CA GLU A 130 -5.48 -8.74 -4.66
C GLU A 130 -4.12 -9.14 -5.27
N PRO A 131 -3.89 -10.43 -5.55
CA PRO A 131 -2.64 -10.89 -6.16
C PRO A 131 -2.58 -10.50 -7.63
N ARG A 132 -1.49 -9.84 -8.01
CA ARG A 132 -1.16 -9.46 -9.39
C ARG A 132 0.30 -9.79 -9.69
N ASP A 133 0.54 -10.28 -10.90
CA ASP A 133 1.86 -10.66 -11.42
C ASP A 133 2.79 -9.46 -11.68
N ARG A 134 2.22 -8.25 -11.72
CA ARG A 134 2.93 -6.99 -11.92
C ARG A 134 2.33 -5.84 -11.11
N ILE A 135 3.12 -4.79 -10.92
CA ILE A 135 2.70 -3.53 -10.30
C ILE A 135 2.72 -2.45 -11.38
N GLU A 136 1.54 -1.89 -11.68
CA GLU A 136 1.38 -0.86 -12.68
C GLU A 136 1.38 0.54 -12.05
N PHE A 137 2.24 1.39 -12.60
CA PHE A 137 2.31 2.82 -12.38
C PHE A 137 1.89 3.55 -13.67
N GLU A 138 1.61 4.84 -13.60
CA GLU A 138 1.32 5.67 -14.78
C GLU A 138 2.47 5.60 -15.79
N ASP A 139 3.70 5.79 -15.31
CA ASP A 139 4.89 5.89 -16.16
C ASP A 139 5.77 4.64 -16.14
N ALA A 140 5.40 3.59 -15.39
CA ALA A 140 6.19 2.37 -15.35
C ALA A 140 5.39 1.10 -15.01
N ILE A 141 5.99 -0.06 -15.27
CA ILE A 141 5.50 -1.38 -14.87
C ILE A 141 6.63 -2.12 -14.20
N LEU A 142 6.39 -2.69 -13.02
CA LEU A 142 7.33 -3.61 -12.38
C LEU A 142 6.81 -5.03 -12.54
N SER A 143 7.64 -5.90 -13.09
CA SER A 143 7.31 -7.28 -13.40
C SER A 143 8.53 -8.20 -13.19
N PRO A 144 8.41 -9.52 -13.40
CA PRO A 144 9.55 -10.45 -13.37
C PRO A 144 10.65 -10.13 -14.39
N GLU A 145 10.31 -9.46 -15.49
CA GLU A 145 11.26 -9.06 -16.53
C GLU A 145 12.14 -7.88 -16.11
N GLY A 146 11.67 -7.04 -15.17
CA GLY A 146 12.35 -5.82 -14.75
C GLY A 146 11.39 -4.68 -14.48
N ILE A 147 11.89 -3.46 -14.65
CA ILE A 147 11.08 -2.24 -14.63
C ILE A 147 11.00 -1.68 -16.04
N GLU A 148 9.80 -1.66 -16.61
CA GLU A 148 9.51 -1.05 -17.90
C GLU A 148 9.04 0.39 -17.70
N ILE A 149 9.71 1.35 -18.32
CA ILE A 149 9.32 2.76 -18.37
C ILE A 149 8.45 2.98 -19.61
N ARG A 150 7.25 3.54 -19.40
CA ARG A 150 6.23 3.76 -20.44
C ARG A 150 6.50 5.00 -21.28
N ASP A 151 7.21 5.99 -20.74
CA ASP A 151 7.58 7.19 -21.48
C ASP A 151 8.68 6.87 -22.50
N GLU A 152 8.31 6.89 -23.78
CA GLU A 152 9.24 6.60 -24.88
C GLU A 152 10.26 7.71 -25.13
N GLN A 153 10.00 8.91 -24.61
CA GLN A 153 10.87 10.09 -24.76
C GLN A 153 11.73 10.34 -23.53
N ALA A 154 11.56 9.56 -22.46
CA ALA A 154 12.34 9.68 -21.24
C ALA A 154 13.84 9.55 -21.56
N ASP A 155 14.59 10.61 -21.23
CA ASP A 155 16.04 10.54 -21.24
C ASP A 155 16.56 9.77 -20.02
N GLU A 156 17.88 9.68 -19.87
CA GLU A 156 18.51 8.96 -18.77
C GLU A 156 18.15 9.55 -17.39
N ILE A 157 18.03 10.87 -17.29
CA ILE A 157 17.73 11.56 -16.03
C ILE A 157 16.26 11.31 -15.65
N GLU A 158 15.36 11.46 -16.61
CA GLU A 158 13.93 11.22 -16.37
C GLU A 158 13.65 9.76 -16.06
N SER A 159 14.34 8.84 -16.75
CA SER A 159 14.24 7.42 -16.44
C SER A 159 14.67 7.10 -15.00
N LEU A 160 15.78 7.69 -14.53
CA LEU A 160 16.22 7.54 -13.14
C LEU A 160 15.23 8.14 -12.14
N ARG A 161 14.57 9.26 -12.48
CA ARG A 161 13.51 9.85 -11.64
C ARG A 161 12.31 8.93 -11.53
N ILE A 162 11.85 8.37 -12.65
CA ILE A 162 10.73 7.41 -12.67
C ILE A 162 11.09 6.18 -11.83
N LEU A 163 12.28 5.60 -12.03
CA LEU A 163 12.76 4.45 -11.25
C LEU A 163 12.81 4.76 -9.73
N ASN A 164 13.33 5.93 -9.36
CA ASN A 164 13.38 6.34 -7.96
C ASN A 164 11.97 6.54 -7.37
N ARG A 165 11.06 7.14 -8.13
CA ARG A 165 9.67 7.36 -7.69
C ARG A 165 8.95 6.03 -7.46
N VAL A 166 8.96 5.11 -8.42
CA VAL A 166 8.22 3.83 -8.30
C VAL A 166 8.82 2.91 -7.23
N THR A 167 10.14 2.91 -7.07
CA THR A 167 10.80 2.18 -5.97
C THR A 167 10.43 2.77 -4.62
N THR A 168 10.43 4.10 -4.47
CA THR A 168 10.01 4.79 -3.24
C THR A 168 8.57 4.45 -2.89
N MET A 169 7.63 4.52 -3.85
CA MET A 169 6.22 4.21 -3.65
C MET A 169 6.00 2.80 -3.07
N ILE A 170 6.76 1.81 -3.55
CA ILE A 170 6.70 0.42 -3.05
C ILE A 170 7.30 0.31 -1.65
N GLN A 171 8.44 0.95 -1.40
CA GLN A 171 9.07 0.98 -0.08
C GLN A 171 8.14 1.59 0.97
N GLU A 172 7.54 2.75 0.67
CA GLU A 172 6.61 3.44 1.56
C GLU A 172 5.34 2.63 1.80
N SER A 173 4.85 1.92 0.79
CA SER A 173 3.69 1.01 0.94
C SER A 173 4.00 -0.15 1.88
N ALA A 174 5.19 -0.74 1.79
CA ALA A 174 5.63 -1.79 2.68
C ALA A 174 5.86 -1.30 4.11
N LYS A 175 6.48 -0.11 4.28
CA LYS A 175 6.64 0.54 5.59
C LYS A 175 5.29 0.78 6.27
N LYS A 176 4.29 1.25 5.52
CA LYS A 176 2.93 1.44 6.03
C LYS A 176 2.32 0.14 6.54
N LYS A 177 2.40 -0.96 5.78
CA LYS A 177 1.90 -2.27 6.21
C LYS A 177 2.62 -2.82 7.45
N LEU A 178 3.89 -2.48 7.63
CA LEU A 178 4.65 -2.79 8.85
C LEU A 178 4.31 -1.88 10.04
N GLY A 179 3.62 -0.76 9.82
CA GLY A 179 3.39 0.26 10.85
C GLY A 179 4.63 1.10 11.18
N LEU A 180 5.55 1.24 10.22
CA LEU A 180 6.72 2.12 10.32
C LEU A 180 6.40 3.52 9.83
N SER A 181 7.21 4.52 10.21
CA SER A 181 7.11 5.88 9.66
C SER A 181 7.22 5.83 8.14
N ASN A 182 6.29 6.52 7.46
CA ASN A 182 6.20 6.53 6.02
C ASN A 182 5.54 7.81 5.52
N GLN A 183 5.87 8.20 4.29
CA GLN A 183 5.41 9.43 3.66
C GLN A 183 3.89 9.44 3.42
N PHE A 184 3.25 8.28 3.24
CA PHE A 184 1.80 8.22 3.06
C PHE A 184 1.05 8.61 4.33
N ASP A 185 1.45 8.09 5.48
CA ASP A 185 0.82 8.43 6.76
C ASP A 185 1.08 9.90 7.14
N GLU A 186 2.27 10.42 6.86
CA GLU A 186 2.62 11.83 7.07
C GLU A 186 1.75 12.76 6.21
N ALA A 187 1.64 12.47 4.91
CA ALA A 187 0.77 13.22 4.00
C ALA A 187 -0.71 13.09 4.37
N TRP A 188 -1.14 11.90 4.77
CA TRP A 188 -2.52 11.65 5.19
C TRP A 188 -2.88 12.44 6.46
N LEU A 189 -2.01 12.44 7.48
CA LEU A 189 -2.22 13.23 8.69
C LEU A 189 -2.31 14.73 8.37
N LYS A 190 -1.42 15.22 7.51
CA LYS A 190 -1.45 16.62 7.06
C LYS A 190 -2.74 16.98 6.32
N LEU A 191 -3.26 16.06 5.51
CA LEU A 191 -4.52 16.23 4.80
C LEU A 191 -5.70 16.25 5.78
N LEU A 192 -5.71 15.37 6.79
CA LEU A 192 -6.77 15.33 7.82
C LEU A 192 -6.82 16.59 8.69
N GLU A 193 -5.73 17.34 8.81
CA GLU A 193 -5.71 18.63 9.52
C GLU A 193 -6.37 19.78 8.72
N GLN A 194 -6.65 19.56 7.42
CA GLN A 194 -7.17 20.55 6.48
C GLN A 194 -8.55 20.11 5.97
N ASP A 195 -9.61 20.58 6.65
CA ASP A 195 -10.99 20.12 6.40
C ASP A 195 -11.45 20.31 4.94
N PHE A 196 -11.13 21.45 4.28
CA PHE A 196 -11.57 21.70 2.90
C PHE A 196 -10.71 20.93 1.89
N ALA A 197 -9.39 20.91 2.08
CA ALA A 197 -8.43 20.14 1.29
C ALA A 197 -8.77 18.65 1.29
N TYR A 198 -9.14 18.09 2.44
CA TYR A 198 -9.54 16.69 2.55
C TYR A 198 -10.75 16.38 1.66
N ARG A 199 -11.80 17.22 1.72
CA ARG A 199 -13.02 17.02 0.93
C ARG A 199 -12.77 17.21 -0.57
N ALA A 200 -12.03 18.26 -0.92
CA ALA A 200 -11.64 18.51 -2.29
C ALA A 200 -10.85 17.31 -2.86
N PHE A 201 -9.87 16.84 -2.10
CA PHE A 201 -9.07 15.68 -2.47
C PHE A 201 -9.89 14.41 -2.59
N GLU A 202 -10.83 14.18 -1.67
CA GLU A 202 -11.76 13.05 -1.72
C GLU A 202 -12.59 13.04 -3.02
N MET A 203 -13.02 14.21 -3.51
CA MET A 203 -13.75 14.31 -4.78
C MET A 203 -12.82 14.07 -5.97
N ILE A 204 -11.66 14.74 -6.00
CA ILE A 204 -10.66 14.61 -7.07
C ILE A 204 -10.19 13.16 -7.21
N VAL A 205 -9.87 12.46 -6.12
CA VAL A 205 -9.35 11.08 -6.17
C VAL A 205 -10.41 10.05 -6.60
N LYS A 206 -11.70 10.36 -6.39
CA LYS A 206 -12.81 9.52 -6.85
C LYS A 206 -13.15 9.76 -8.33
N ASN A 207 -12.83 10.94 -8.86
CA ASN A 207 -13.03 11.27 -10.27
C ASN A 207 -11.74 11.09 -11.08
N ARG A 208 -11.64 9.98 -11.82
CA ARG A 208 -10.43 9.64 -12.58
C ARG A 208 -10.11 10.61 -13.71
N ASP A 209 -11.12 11.27 -14.27
CA ASP A 209 -10.97 12.19 -15.40
C ASP A 209 -10.56 13.60 -14.94
N GLY A 210 -10.44 13.80 -13.62
CA GLY A 210 -10.20 15.10 -13.01
C GLY A 210 -11.45 15.94 -12.87
N MET A 211 -11.31 17.10 -12.22
CA MET A 211 -12.40 18.03 -11.98
C MET A 211 -11.93 19.48 -12.10
N SER A 212 -12.75 20.33 -12.68
CA SER A 212 -12.57 21.78 -12.62
C SER A 212 -12.85 22.32 -11.20
N LEU A 213 -12.39 23.55 -10.93
CA LEU A 213 -12.66 24.20 -9.64
C LEU A 213 -14.16 24.31 -9.35
N ASP A 214 -14.95 24.66 -10.36
CA ASP A 214 -16.40 24.84 -10.24
C ASP A 214 -17.10 23.51 -9.89
N GLU A 215 -16.68 22.41 -10.52
CA GLU A 215 -17.20 21.07 -10.21
C GLU A 215 -16.82 20.61 -8.79
N ILE A 216 -15.60 20.93 -8.34
CA ILE A 216 -15.16 20.62 -6.97
C ILE A 216 -15.97 21.42 -5.95
N GLN A 217 -16.21 22.71 -6.21
CA GLN A 217 -17.04 23.57 -5.37
C GLN A 217 -18.47 23.02 -5.26
N GLU A 218 -19.10 22.71 -6.41
CA GLU A 218 -20.45 22.16 -6.44
C GLU A 218 -20.56 20.79 -5.74
N ALA A 219 -19.57 19.91 -5.92
CA ALA A 219 -19.51 18.63 -5.24
C ALA A 219 -19.36 18.80 -3.72
N CYS A 220 -18.49 19.72 -3.28
CA CYS A 220 -18.32 20.04 -1.87
C CYS A 220 -19.60 20.62 -1.25
N HIS A 221 -20.28 21.55 -1.92
CA HIS A 221 -21.53 22.16 -1.44
C HIS A 221 -22.63 21.12 -1.22
N ARG A 222 -22.74 20.12 -2.10
CA ARG A 222 -23.74 19.05 -1.98
C ARG A 222 -23.53 18.14 -0.78
N VAL A 223 -22.29 17.97 -0.33
CA VAL A 223 -21.92 17.02 0.73
C VAL A 223 -21.91 17.69 2.12
N ASP A 224 -21.73 19.00 2.21
CA ASP A 224 -21.57 19.73 3.49
C ASP A 224 -22.47 20.97 3.60
N HIS A 225 -23.77 20.81 3.31
CA HIS A 225 -24.76 21.89 3.28
C HIS A 225 -24.87 22.66 4.62
N GLU A 226 -24.79 21.96 5.76
CA GLU A 226 -24.87 22.60 7.09
C GLU A 226 -23.64 23.47 7.40
N TYR A 227 -22.44 23.04 7.00
CA TYR A 227 -21.23 23.82 7.21
C TYR A 227 -21.11 24.96 6.20
N GLN A 228 -21.59 24.77 4.96
CA GLN A 228 -21.71 25.84 3.97
C GLN A 228 -22.57 26.99 4.48
N GLU A 229 -23.71 26.71 5.11
CA GLU A 229 -24.57 27.76 5.70
C GLU A 229 -23.84 28.58 6.78
N LEU A 230 -22.86 27.99 7.47
CA LEU A 230 -22.07 28.65 8.52
C LEU A 230 -20.90 29.49 8.01
N VAL A 231 -20.35 29.20 6.82
CA VAL A 231 -19.15 29.86 6.27
C VAL A 231 -19.31 30.38 4.83
N ARG A 232 -20.57 30.60 4.42
CA ARG A 232 -21.02 30.89 3.07
C ARG A 232 -20.21 31.96 2.32
N ASP A 233 -19.75 33.00 3.02
CA ASP A 233 -19.06 34.13 2.40
C ASP A 233 -17.57 33.86 2.10
N ILE A 234 -16.96 32.83 2.69
CA ILE A 234 -15.51 32.55 2.57
C ILE A 234 -15.20 31.11 2.18
N TYR A 235 -16.21 30.27 2.00
CA TYR A 235 -16.04 28.83 1.71
C TYR A 235 -15.26 28.62 0.41
N ASP A 236 -15.70 29.26 -0.67
CA ASP A 236 -15.13 29.08 -2.01
C ASP A 236 -13.72 29.67 -2.13
N GLU A 237 -13.49 30.82 -1.51
CA GLU A 237 -12.15 31.43 -1.42
C GLU A 237 -11.17 30.53 -0.66
N ARG A 238 -11.59 29.98 0.49
CA ARG A 238 -10.75 29.08 1.28
C ARG A 238 -10.48 27.75 0.59
N LEU A 239 -11.49 27.17 -0.06
CA LEU A 239 -11.34 25.95 -0.84
C LEU A 239 -10.32 26.15 -1.97
N LYS A 240 -10.43 27.28 -2.68
CA LYS A 240 -9.46 27.64 -3.72
C LYS A 240 -8.05 27.81 -3.15
N ASP A 241 -7.89 28.54 -2.05
CA ASP A 241 -6.60 28.73 -1.40
C ASP A 241 -5.99 27.39 -0.93
N GLU A 242 -6.81 26.48 -0.39
CA GLU A 242 -6.34 25.16 0.03
C GLU A 242 -5.93 24.28 -1.16
N LEU A 243 -6.65 24.34 -2.29
CA LEU A 243 -6.26 23.67 -3.53
C LEU A 243 -4.94 24.21 -4.09
N GLU A 244 -4.77 25.52 -4.14
CA GLU A 244 -3.51 26.14 -4.59
C GLU A 244 -2.34 25.77 -3.65
N ARG A 245 -2.60 25.66 -2.34
CA ARG A 245 -1.60 25.16 -1.38
C ARG A 245 -1.28 23.68 -1.57
N MET A 246 -2.23 22.86 -2.02
CA MET A 246 -1.97 21.46 -2.37
C MET A 246 -1.14 21.28 -3.65
N LEU A 247 -1.16 22.29 -4.54
CA LEU A 247 -0.29 22.35 -5.72
C LEU A 247 1.15 22.82 -5.41
N SER A 248 1.41 23.30 -4.19
CA SER A 248 2.72 23.84 -3.80
C SER A 248 3.70 22.73 -3.38
N ASP A 249 4.82 22.64 -4.08
CA ASP A 249 5.94 21.74 -3.76
C ASP A 249 6.59 22.08 -2.40
N ASP A 250 6.52 23.33 -1.94
CA ASP A 250 7.05 23.75 -0.64
C ASP A 250 6.25 23.19 0.54
N LEU A 251 4.95 22.98 0.32
CA LEU A 251 4.06 22.43 1.33
C LEU A 251 3.97 20.91 1.21
N TRP A 252 3.99 20.35 0.01
CA TRP A 252 3.83 18.92 -0.19
C TRP A 252 5.04 18.37 -0.93
N GLU A 253 5.97 17.77 -0.17
CA GLU A 253 7.16 17.09 -0.73
C GLU A 253 6.77 16.10 -1.84
N ASN A 254 5.67 15.38 -1.62
CA ASN A 254 4.96 14.67 -2.67
C ASN A 254 3.59 15.30 -2.86
N ARG A 255 3.38 15.99 -3.99
CA ARG A 255 2.10 16.58 -4.34
C ARG A 255 1.00 15.53 -4.38
N LEU A 256 -0.16 15.86 -3.79
CA LEU A 256 -1.34 15.00 -3.80
C LEU A 256 -2.18 15.17 -5.07
N ILE A 257 -2.17 16.39 -5.61
CA ILE A 257 -2.90 16.77 -6.82
C ILE A 257 -1.97 17.50 -7.77
N GLU A 258 -2.35 17.49 -9.03
CA GLU A 258 -1.76 18.32 -10.07
C GLU A 258 -2.88 19.05 -10.82
N ARG A 259 -2.49 20.05 -11.61
CA ARG A 259 -3.42 20.85 -12.39
C ARG A 259 -2.92 20.95 -13.82
N THR A 260 -3.77 20.56 -14.75
CA THR A 260 -3.50 20.63 -16.19
C THR A 260 -3.63 22.07 -16.70
N GLY A 261 -3.15 22.34 -17.91
CA GLY A 261 -3.16 23.68 -18.51
C GLY A 261 -4.54 24.30 -18.71
N ASP A 262 -5.58 23.46 -18.82
CA ASP A 262 -7.00 23.81 -18.90
C ASP A 262 -7.67 23.98 -17.53
N GLY A 263 -6.91 23.86 -16.43
CA GLY A 263 -7.41 24.11 -15.07
C GLY A 263 -8.15 22.94 -14.43
N ILE A 264 -8.00 21.74 -14.97
CA ILE A 264 -8.54 20.51 -14.39
C ILE A 264 -7.57 20.00 -13.32
N TYR A 265 -8.10 19.70 -12.13
CA TYR A 265 -7.38 19.11 -11.03
C TYR A 265 -7.49 17.59 -11.10
N THR A 266 -6.36 16.90 -11.06
CA THR A 266 -6.27 15.44 -11.00
C THR A 266 -5.48 15.01 -9.77
N ALA A 267 -5.78 13.84 -9.21
CA ALA A 267 -4.96 13.28 -8.15
C ALA A 267 -3.68 12.71 -8.76
N THR A 268 -2.52 13.04 -8.20
CA THR A 268 -1.25 12.42 -8.60
C THR A 268 -1.26 10.94 -8.27
N GLU A 269 -0.32 10.19 -8.85
CA GLU A 269 -0.11 8.79 -8.49
C GLU A 269 0.16 8.58 -7.00
N PHE A 270 1.00 9.42 -6.40
CA PHE A 270 1.23 9.43 -4.95
C PHE A 270 -0.07 9.64 -4.17
N GLY A 271 -0.88 10.63 -4.58
CA GLY A 271 -2.17 10.92 -3.96
C GLY A 271 -3.13 9.72 -4.03
N ARG A 272 -3.24 9.06 -5.18
CA ARG A 272 -4.12 7.90 -5.35
C ARG A 272 -3.68 6.71 -4.50
N TRP A 273 -2.39 6.41 -4.45
CA TRP A 273 -1.85 5.34 -3.59
C TRP A 273 -2.05 5.66 -2.11
N MET A 274 -1.73 6.89 -1.69
CA MET A 274 -1.98 7.37 -0.33
C MET A 274 -3.45 7.16 0.05
N TRP A 275 -4.38 7.58 -0.81
CA TRP A 275 -5.81 7.42 -0.57
C TRP A 275 -6.20 5.94 -0.47
N GLN A 276 -5.77 5.10 -1.40
CA GLN A 276 -6.08 3.67 -1.41
C GLN A 276 -5.60 2.97 -0.13
N LEU A 277 -4.40 3.31 0.35
CA LEU A 277 -3.77 2.69 1.50
C LEU A 277 -4.29 3.25 2.84
N CYS A 278 -4.55 4.55 2.94
CA CYS A 278 -4.86 5.21 4.21
C CYS A 278 -6.37 5.39 4.47
N SER A 279 -7.21 5.46 3.42
CA SER A 279 -8.66 5.61 3.61
C SER A 279 -9.30 4.39 4.28
N ARG A 280 -8.75 3.19 4.02
CA ARG A 280 -9.26 1.90 4.52
C ARG A 280 -8.64 1.48 5.85
N GLU A 281 -7.41 1.91 6.14
CA GLU A 281 -6.68 1.53 7.34
C GLU A 281 -6.40 2.79 8.18
N PRO A 282 -7.10 2.99 9.31
CA PRO A 282 -6.86 4.15 10.16
C PRO A 282 -5.41 4.17 10.62
N VAL A 283 -4.79 5.36 10.54
CA VAL A 283 -3.39 5.58 10.91
C VAL A 283 -3.13 5.05 12.31
N LYS A 284 -2.24 4.05 12.42
CA LYS A 284 -1.82 3.44 13.70
C LYS A 284 -0.77 4.32 14.40
N ILE A 285 -1.04 5.60 14.54
CA ILE A 285 -0.23 6.49 15.36
C ILE A 285 -1.06 6.80 16.60
N GLY A 286 -0.48 6.65 17.79
CA GLY A 286 -1.12 6.81 19.11
C GLY A 286 -1.63 8.21 19.44
N ARG A 287 -2.16 8.94 18.46
CA ARG A 287 -3.01 10.11 18.65
C ARG A 287 -4.39 9.71 18.18
N GLU A 288 -5.35 9.73 19.11
CA GLU A 288 -6.76 9.82 18.79
C GLU A 288 -6.98 11.04 17.88
N VAL A 289 -6.90 10.85 16.57
CA VAL A 289 -7.49 11.81 15.64
C VAL A 289 -8.98 11.60 15.80
N LYS A 290 -9.59 12.45 16.64
CA LYS A 290 -11.05 12.57 16.78
C LYS A 290 -11.64 12.83 15.39
N ARG A 291 -11.98 11.75 14.69
CA ARG A 291 -12.95 11.77 13.60
C ARG A 291 -14.23 12.26 14.24
N GLU A 292 -14.75 13.38 13.74
CA GLU A 292 -15.83 14.20 14.32
C GLU A 292 -15.37 15.23 15.36
N ARG A 293 -14.67 16.27 14.90
CA ARG A 293 -14.83 17.58 15.54
C ARG A 293 -16.26 18.05 15.26
N SER A 294 -17.05 18.23 16.33
CA SER A 294 -18.39 18.78 16.19
C SER A 294 -18.32 20.15 15.51
N SER A 295 -19.37 20.55 14.79
CA SER A 295 -19.43 21.84 14.09
C SER A 295 -19.08 23.04 15.00
N LEU A 296 -19.27 22.91 16.31
CA LEU A 296 -18.89 23.89 17.34
C LEU A 296 -17.37 24.00 17.57
N GLU A 297 -16.62 22.90 17.48
CA GLU A 297 -15.15 22.95 17.56
C GLU A 297 -14.54 23.57 16.30
N LYS A 298 -15.14 23.33 15.14
CA LYS A 298 -14.77 23.98 13.86
C LYS A 298 -14.97 25.50 13.92
N LEU A 299 -16.08 25.96 14.50
CA LEU A 299 -16.38 27.38 14.73
C LEU A 299 -15.39 28.06 15.69
N LYS A 300 -14.91 27.37 16.73
CA LYS A 300 -13.89 27.90 17.64
C LYS A 300 -12.55 28.16 16.93
N VAL A 301 -12.09 27.22 16.11
CA VAL A 301 -10.84 27.38 15.34
C VAL A 301 -10.96 28.51 14.30
N LEU A 302 -12.13 28.66 13.68
CA LEU A 302 -12.42 29.78 12.78
C LEU A 302 -12.42 31.12 13.52
N ARG A 303 -13.09 31.20 14.68
CA ARG A 303 -13.10 32.41 15.51
C ARG A 303 -11.71 32.83 15.94
N ASP A 304 -10.85 31.89 16.33
CA ASP A 304 -9.50 32.19 16.79
C ASP A 304 -8.54 32.54 15.63
N LYS A 305 -8.78 32.05 14.40
CA LYS A 305 -8.02 32.44 13.20
C LYS A 305 -8.50 33.76 12.58
N VAL A 306 -9.78 34.12 12.70
CA VAL A 306 -10.37 35.35 12.14
C VAL A 306 -10.36 36.51 13.17
N GLY A 307 -10.39 36.20 14.46
CA GLY A 307 -10.47 37.16 15.57
C GLY A 307 -9.21 38.01 15.81
N GLY A 308 -8.14 37.83 15.05
CA GLY A 308 -6.93 38.66 15.13
C GLY A 308 -7.10 40.09 14.59
N ARG A 309 -8.26 40.44 14.00
CA ARG A 309 -8.42 41.72 13.29
C ARG A 309 -9.76 42.42 13.51
N TRP A 310 -10.29 42.41 14.73
CA TRP A 310 -11.31 43.38 15.14
C TRP A 310 -11.06 43.80 16.58
N ARG A 311 -10.43 44.96 16.77
CA ARG A 311 -10.56 45.74 18.00
C ARG A 311 -11.59 46.84 17.71
N LEU A 312 -12.50 47.01 18.67
CA LEU A 312 -13.57 48.01 18.75
C LEU A 312 -13.15 49.40 18.30
#